data_AF-A0A7G7YG33-F1
#
_entry.id   AF-A0A7G7YG33-F1
#
_cell.length_a   1.000
_cell.length_b   1.000
_cell.length_c   1.000
_cell.angle_alpha   90.00
_cell.angle_beta   90.00
_cell.angle_gamma   90.00
#
_symmetry.space_group_name_H-M   'P 1'
#
loop_
_entity.id
_entity.type
_entity.pdbx_description
1 polymer ?
#
loop_
_entity_poly.entity_id
_entity_poly.type
_entity_poly.pdbx_seq_one_letter_code
_entity_poly.pdbx_strand_id
1 'polypeptide(L)'
;MVISSNKFLRIHGGIPDEIPPRCISSQFGLSEGSNGIVHLLVVWRITSMILAFQLAVFALIATSSILLISVPVVFASSDGWSSNKKIVFSGTSLWIGLVFLVAILNSLIS
;
A
#
# COMPACT_ATOMS: atom_id res chain seq x y z
N MET A 1 28.23 6.61 -31.05
CA MET A 1 27.85 7.09 -32.39
C MET A 1 26.99 6.02 -33.06
N VAL A 2 25.71 6.34 -33.28
CA VAL A 2 24.75 5.73 -34.23
C VAL A 2 24.19 4.30 -33.98
N ILE A 3 22.96 4.32 -33.44
CA ILE A 3 21.75 3.48 -33.64
C ILE A 3 21.78 2.47 -34.81
N SER A 4 21.42 1.20 -34.57
CA SER A 4 20.71 0.36 -35.55
C SER A 4 20.15 -0.94 -34.94
N SER A 5 18.93 -0.90 -34.40
CA SER A 5 18.14 -2.11 -34.06
C SER A 5 16.78 -2.16 -34.75
N ASN A 6 16.64 -1.48 -35.90
CA ASN A 6 15.39 -1.44 -36.68
C ASN A 6 15.47 -2.31 -37.95
N LYS A 7 15.98 -3.54 -37.83
CA LYS A 7 15.94 -4.50 -38.95
C LYS A 7 16.01 -5.95 -38.49
N PHE A 8 15.09 -6.41 -37.63
CA PHE A 8 14.93 -7.85 -37.42
C PHE A 8 13.54 -8.25 -36.92
N LEU A 9 12.49 -7.98 -37.69
CA LEU A 9 11.35 -8.89 -37.79
C LEU A 9 10.52 -8.59 -39.04
N ARG A 10 11.03 -9.18 -40.11
CA ARG A 10 10.40 -9.40 -41.40
C ARG A 10 9.21 -10.35 -41.18
N ILE A 11 7.99 -9.84 -40.95
CA ILE A 11 6.76 -10.65 -41.02
C ILE A 11 6.25 -10.57 -42.46
N HIS A 12 6.32 -11.69 -43.17
CA HIS A 12 5.64 -11.90 -44.45
C HIS A 12 4.16 -12.23 -44.17
N GLY A 13 3.26 -11.40 -44.66
CA GLY A 13 1.81 -11.64 -44.68
C GLY A 13 1.10 -10.38 -45.15
N GLY A 14 0.59 -10.40 -46.39
CA GLY A 14 0.03 -9.22 -47.07
C GLY A 14 -1.13 -8.55 -46.33
N ILE A 15 -1.09 -7.23 -46.26
CA ILE A 15 -2.15 -6.36 -45.74
C ILE A 15 -2.70 -5.56 -46.94
N PRO A 16 -4.01 -5.56 -47.20
CA PRO A 16 -4.62 -4.71 -48.23
C PRO A 16 -4.61 -3.24 -47.79
N ASP A 17 -4.09 -2.38 -48.68
CA ASP A 17 -3.95 -0.93 -48.56
C ASP A 17 -5.29 -0.17 -48.66
N GLU A 18 -5.99 0.10 -47.55
CA GLU A 18 -6.81 1.33 -47.37
C GLU A 18 -7.31 1.47 -45.92
N ILE A 19 -6.54 2.13 -45.05
CA ILE A 19 -7.09 2.80 -43.86
C ILE A 19 -6.60 4.25 -43.87
N PRO A 20 -7.49 5.25 -44.04
CA PRO A 20 -7.09 6.64 -44.07
C PRO A 20 -6.51 7.08 -42.70
N PRO A 21 -5.34 7.76 -42.67
CA PRO A 21 -4.63 8.10 -41.43
C PRO A 21 -5.38 9.11 -40.53
N ARG A 22 -6.49 9.66 -41.02
CA ARG A 22 -7.28 10.68 -40.33
C ARG A 22 -8.13 10.14 -39.17
N CYS A 23 -8.33 8.83 -39.07
CA CYS A 23 -9.10 8.22 -37.97
C CYS A 23 -8.25 7.77 -36.77
N ILE A 24 -6.92 7.66 -36.92
CA ILE A 24 -6.03 7.17 -35.85
C ILE A 24 -5.61 8.31 -34.92
N SER A 25 -5.44 9.53 -35.46
CA SER A 25 -4.97 10.69 -34.69
C SER A 25 -5.99 11.18 -33.66
N SER A 26 -7.29 10.98 -33.89
CA SER A 26 -8.35 11.41 -32.96
C SER A 26 -8.57 10.44 -31.80
N GLN A 27 -8.14 9.18 -31.91
CA GLN A 27 -8.25 8.17 -30.85
C GLN A 27 -7.07 8.24 -29.87
N PHE A 28 -5.87 8.54 -30.37
CA PHE A 28 -4.66 8.61 -29.55
C PHE A 28 -4.63 9.88 -28.67
N GLY A 29 -5.16 11.01 -29.15
CA GLY A 29 -5.11 12.30 -28.45
C GLY A 29 -6.14 12.52 -27.31
N LEU A 30 -7.11 11.64 -27.11
CA LEU A 30 -8.03 11.68 -25.95
C LEU A 30 -7.72 10.62 -24.88
N SER A 31 -6.80 9.70 -25.19
CA SER A 31 -6.32 8.65 -24.29
C SER A 31 -4.93 8.95 -23.73
N GLU A 32 -4.46 10.21 -23.79
CA GLU A 32 -3.25 10.66 -23.08
C GLU A 32 -3.53 11.62 -21.91
N GLY A 33 -4.65 12.34 -21.91
CA GLY A 33 -5.10 13.19 -20.78
C GLY A 33 -6.10 12.53 -19.83
N SER A 34 -6.95 11.62 -20.32
CA SER A 34 -8.00 10.96 -19.51
C SER A 34 -7.46 9.84 -18.63
N ASN A 35 -6.69 8.93 -19.24
CA ASN A 35 -5.75 7.96 -18.65
C ASN A 35 -4.83 8.58 -17.59
N GLY A 36 -4.37 9.83 -17.72
CA GLY A 36 -3.51 10.47 -16.70
C GLY A 36 -4.24 10.70 -15.39
N ILE A 37 -5.44 11.31 -15.43
CA ILE A 37 -6.26 11.58 -14.24
C ILE A 37 -6.90 10.30 -13.71
N VAL A 38 -7.41 9.39 -14.56
CA VAL A 38 -7.94 8.11 -14.06
C VAL A 38 -6.83 7.21 -13.51
N HIS A 39 -5.60 7.26 -14.03
CA HIS A 39 -4.47 6.55 -13.43
C HIS A 39 -4.06 7.21 -12.11
N LEU A 40 -4.10 8.54 -12.01
CA LEU A 40 -3.91 9.25 -10.75
C LEU A 40 -5.01 8.91 -9.74
N LEU A 41 -6.27 8.85 -10.16
CA LEU A 41 -7.41 8.48 -9.31
C LEU A 41 -7.35 7.01 -8.90
N VAL A 42 -6.96 6.10 -9.80
CA VAL A 42 -6.75 4.69 -9.48
C VAL A 42 -5.60 4.56 -8.50
N VAL A 43 -4.42 5.11 -8.81
CA VAL A 43 -3.25 5.11 -7.90
C VAL A 43 -3.57 5.77 -6.56
N TRP A 44 -4.30 6.88 -6.56
CA TRP A 44 -4.76 7.56 -5.36
C TRP A 44 -5.70 6.69 -4.53
N ARG A 45 -6.62 5.96 -5.18
CA ARG A 45 -7.56 5.03 -4.52
C ARG A 45 -6.85 3.80 -3.97
N ILE A 46 -5.82 3.29 -4.64
CA ILE A 46 -5.03 2.17 -4.12
C ILE A 46 -4.19 2.65 -2.92
N THR A 47 -3.47 3.77 -3.08
CA THR A 47 -2.55 4.29 -2.06
C THR A 47 -3.26 4.59 -0.73
N SER A 48 -4.48 5.13 -0.77
CA SER A 48 -5.25 5.42 0.45
C SER A 48 -5.60 4.17 1.27
N MET A 49 -5.92 3.05 0.61
CA MET A 49 -6.16 1.77 1.28
C MET A 49 -4.89 1.17 1.87
N ILE A 50 -3.77 1.21 1.12
CA ILE A 50 -2.50 0.66 1.63
C ILE A 50 -1.98 1.50 2.79
N LEU A 51 -2.18 2.82 2.75
CA LEU A 51 -1.71 3.73 3.80
C LEU A 51 -2.42 3.48 5.14
N ALA A 52 -3.74 3.27 5.13
CA ALA A 52 -4.50 2.94 6.34
C ALA A 52 -4.05 1.61 6.97
N PHE A 53 -3.86 0.58 6.15
CA PHE A 53 -3.37 -0.73 6.62
C PHE A 53 -1.93 -0.65 7.15
N GLN A 54 -1.02 0.03 6.43
CA GLN A 54 0.35 0.22 6.87
C GLN A 54 0.45 1.01 8.18
N LEU A 55 -0.37 2.06 8.37
CA LEU A 55 -0.45 2.79 9.64
C LEU A 55 -0.92 1.90 10.80
N ALA A 56 -1.91 1.04 10.55
CA ALA A 56 -2.42 0.12 11.57
C ALA A 56 -1.37 -0.93 11.97
N VAL A 57 -0.64 -1.49 10.99
CA VAL A 57 0.47 -2.42 11.24
C VAL A 57 1.64 -1.73 11.93
N PHE A 58 1.96 -0.48 11.56
CA PHE A 58 3.00 0.31 12.24
C PHE A 58 2.66 0.56 13.71
N ALA A 59 1.42 0.97 13.99
CA ALA A 59 0.94 1.16 15.37
C ALA A 59 1.01 -0.15 16.17
N LEU A 60 0.71 -1.29 15.53
CA LEU A 60 0.81 -2.61 16.16
C LEU A 60 2.26 -2.96 16.54
N ILE A 61 3.22 -2.73 15.64
CA ILE A 61 4.65 -2.99 15.89
C ILE A 61 5.18 -2.06 16.98
N ALA A 62 4.83 -0.77 16.95
CA ALA A 62 5.23 0.20 17.96
C ALA A 62 4.70 -0.20 19.35
N THR A 63 3.41 -0.52 19.45
CA THR A 63 2.78 -0.96 20.70
C THR A 63 3.39 -2.26 21.20
N SER A 64 3.69 -3.20 20.30
CA SER A 64 4.37 -4.46 20.64
C SER A 64 5.78 -4.23 21.19
N SER A 65 6.53 -3.28 20.62
CA SER A 65 7.88 -2.92 21.08
C SER A 65 7.84 -2.28 22.46
N ILE A 66 6.86 -1.41 22.71
CA ILE A 66 6.62 -0.81 24.04
C ILE A 66 6.27 -1.88 25.06
N LEU A 67 5.42 -2.86 24.71
CA LEU A 67 5.08 -3.98 25.61
C LEU A 67 6.31 -4.84 25.92
N LEU A 68 7.11 -5.19 24.91
CA LEU A 68 8.31 -6.00 25.09
C LEU A 68 9.34 -5.35 26.03
N ILE A 69 9.43 -4.03 26.05
CA ILE A 69 10.34 -3.30 26.95
C ILE A 69 9.68 -3.04 28.31
N SER A 70 8.39 -2.68 28.32
CA SER A 70 7.66 -2.35 29.55
C SER A 70 7.44 -3.56 30.46
N VAL A 71 7.28 -4.77 29.91
CA VAL A 71 7.14 -5.99 30.70
C VAL A 71 8.38 -6.22 31.58
N PRO A 72 9.61 -6.37 31.03
CA PRO A 72 10.83 -6.47 31.84
C PRO A 72 11.03 -5.30 32.80
N VAL A 73 10.76 -4.05 32.36
CA VAL A 73 10.94 -2.84 33.18
C VAL A 73 10.04 -2.85 34.41
N VAL A 74 8.77 -3.24 34.27
CA VAL A 74 7.85 -3.30 35.42
C VAL A 74 8.15 -4.51 36.30
N PHE A 75 8.60 -5.63 35.73
CA PHE A 75 9.04 -6.79 36.51
C PHE A 75 10.34 -6.53 37.30
N ALA A 76 11.23 -5.67 36.81
CA ALA A 76 12.48 -5.32 37.48
C ALA A 76 12.30 -4.39 38.69
N SER A 77 11.14 -3.73 38.84
CA SER A 77 10.88 -2.78 39.93
C SER A 77 10.08 -3.44 41.07
N SER A 78 10.72 -3.68 42.21
CA SER A 78 10.15 -4.32 43.40
C SER A 78 8.97 -3.55 44.02
N ASP A 79 8.94 -2.22 43.91
CA ASP A 79 7.82 -1.34 44.29
C ASP A 79 6.90 -1.01 43.09
N GLY A 80 7.36 -1.25 41.87
CA GLY A 80 6.69 -0.88 40.63
C GLY A 80 5.45 -1.71 40.31
N TRP A 81 5.32 -2.94 40.84
CA TRP A 81 4.19 -3.82 40.58
C TRP A 81 2.85 -3.28 41.09
N SER A 82 2.84 -2.71 42.30
CA SER A 82 1.61 -2.18 42.92
C SER A 82 1.12 -0.90 42.21
N SER A 83 2.05 -0.03 41.82
CA SER A 83 1.76 1.27 41.18
C SER A 83 1.54 1.17 39.66
N ASN A 84 2.36 0.37 38.95
CA ASN A 84 2.34 0.29 37.48
C ASN A 84 1.45 -0.82 36.92
N LYS A 85 0.78 -1.61 37.78
CA LYS A 85 -0.14 -2.68 37.36
C LYS A 85 -1.18 -2.20 36.34
N LYS A 86 -1.73 -1.01 36.57
CA LYS A 86 -2.76 -0.42 35.70
C LYS A 86 -2.21 -0.03 34.33
N ILE A 87 -0.96 0.44 34.27
CA ILE A 87 -0.28 0.84 33.04
C ILE A 87 -0.01 -0.39 32.16
N VAL A 88 0.57 -1.46 32.74
CA VAL A 88 0.85 -2.70 32.01
C VAL A 88 -0.46 -3.35 31.56
N PHE A 89 -1.45 -3.44 32.43
CA PHE A 89 -2.74 -4.06 32.08
C PHE A 89 -3.51 -3.25 31.02
N SER A 90 -3.48 -1.93 31.11
CA SER A 90 -4.05 -1.05 30.08
C SER A 90 -3.29 -1.15 28.76
N GLY A 91 -1.96 -1.27 28.80
CA GLY A 91 -1.12 -1.46 27.61
C GLY A 91 -1.39 -2.78 26.91
N THR A 92 -1.50 -3.89 27.66
CA THR A 92 -1.82 -5.21 27.10
C THR A 92 -3.24 -5.30 26.57
N SER A 93 -4.21 -4.70 27.27
CA SER A 93 -5.59 -4.60 26.78
C SER A 93 -5.69 -3.74 25.51
N LEU A 94 -4.99 -2.60 25.48
CA LEU A 94 -4.91 -1.76 24.28
C LEU A 94 -4.26 -2.52 23.12
N TRP A 95 -3.18 -3.27 23.39
CA TRP A 95 -2.49 -4.09 22.40
C TRP A 95 -3.40 -5.18 21.81
N ILE A 96 -4.13 -5.92 22.63
CA ILE A 96 -5.08 -6.95 22.14
C ILE A 96 -6.21 -6.32 21.32
N GLY A 97 -6.69 -5.14 21.74
CA GLY A 97 -7.67 -4.36 20.98
C GLY A 97 -7.13 -3.91 19.63
N LEU A 98 -5.87 -3.44 19.58
CA LEU A 98 -5.20 -3.04 18.34
C LEU A 98 -4.99 -4.23 17.39
N VAL A 99 -4.61 -5.41 17.89
CA VAL A 99 -4.47 -6.64 17.09
C VAL A 99 -5.81 -6.99 16.43
N PHE A 100 -6.89 -6.98 17.21
CA PHE A 100 -8.23 -7.30 16.72
C PHE A 100 -8.74 -6.25 15.73
N LEU A 101 -8.49 -4.97 16.01
CA LEU A 101 -8.83 -3.86 15.13
C LEU A 101 -8.11 -3.97 13.78
N VAL A 102 -6.79 -4.24 13.77
CA VAL A 102 -6.02 -4.48 12.54
C VAL A 102 -6.59 -5.66 11.75
N ALA A 103 -6.95 -6.76 12.42
CA ALA A 103 -7.52 -7.94 11.76
C ALA A 103 -8.90 -7.64 11.12
N ILE A 104 -9.77 -6.89 11.81
CA ILE A 104 -11.05 -6.47 11.26
C ILE A 104 -10.85 -5.49 10.11
N LEU A 105 -10.01 -4.47 10.27
CA LEU A 105 -9.70 -3.50 9.22
C LEU A 105 -9.16 -4.21 7.98
N ASN A 106 -8.28 -5.20 8.15
CA ASN A 106 -7.76 -6.03 7.06
C ASN A 106 -8.87 -6.79 6.33
N SER A 107 -9.90 -7.26 7.04
CA SER A 107 -11.03 -7.98 6.44
C SER A 107 -12.10 -7.05 5.85
N LEU A 108 -12.14 -5.76 6.22
CA LEU A 108 -13.03 -4.75 5.65
C LEU A 108 -12.42 -4.06 4.41
N ILE A 109 -11.09 -4.06 4.30
CA ILE A 109 -10.33 -3.52 3.17
C ILE A 109 -10.32 -4.51 1.99
N SER A 110 -10.40 -5.82 2.27
CA SER A 110 -10.38 -6.91 1.29
C SER A 110 -11.75 -7.19 0.72
#